data_AF-A0A916M8N6-F1
#
_entry.id   AF-A0A916M8N6-F1
#
_cell.length_a   1.000
_cell.length_b   1.000
_cell.length_c   1.000
_cell.angle_alpha   90.00
_cell.angle_beta   90.00
_cell.angle_gamma   90.00
#
_symmetry.space_group_name_H-M   'P 1'
#
loop_
_entity.id
_entity.type
_entity.pdbx_description
1 polymer ?
#
loop_
_entity_poly.entity_id
_entity_poly.type
_entity_poly.pdbx_seq_one_letter_code
_entity_poly.pdbx_strand_id
1 'polypeptide(L)'
;IVTVAGNVERPRNFEVRFGTPMRDVIVLAGAKPDTDRIIMGGPMMGYAMPGDEVPVVKATNCILVGSPTLFPPPPPEMPCIRCGECAKACPVDLQPFEMYWFSRAKIFGKAQEYHLFDCIECGCCAFVCPSRIPLVDYYRFAKSEIWAREQEKEAADTARERYEFRLAREEREKAEKAAKLAAKAAETKAKLAQQEAAKAAEGTAAPTPTAGDDAKKALIAAAMERAKQQAAAPLNTENLTPDQQAQIADAEARRAQALPAEGKE
;
A
#
# COMPACT_ATOMS: atom_id res chain seq x y z
N ILE A 1 -15.01 -11.10 -27.44
CA ILE A 1 -14.73 -12.40 -28.12
C ILE A 1 -13.54 -13.02 -27.43
N VAL A 2 -13.64 -14.31 -27.06
CA VAL A 2 -12.59 -15.10 -26.42
C VAL A 2 -12.43 -16.40 -27.20
N THR A 3 -11.21 -16.77 -27.55
CA THR A 3 -10.91 -18.07 -28.17
C THR A 3 -10.70 -19.13 -27.10
N VAL A 4 -11.36 -20.28 -27.18
CA VAL A 4 -11.05 -21.44 -26.34
C VAL A 4 -10.40 -22.52 -27.21
N ALA A 5 -9.19 -22.93 -26.84
CA ALA A 5 -8.38 -23.87 -27.60
C ALA A 5 -7.55 -24.79 -26.69
N GLY A 6 -6.80 -25.73 -27.29
CA GLY A 6 -5.95 -26.67 -26.57
C GLY A 6 -6.66 -28.00 -26.32
N ASN A 7 -6.64 -28.47 -25.07
CA ASN A 7 -7.15 -29.77 -24.66
C ASN A 7 -8.68 -29.81 -24.48
N VAL A 8 -9.40 -29.43 -25.53
CA VAL A 8 -10.86 -29.38 -25.58
C VAL A 8 -11.39 -30.20 -26.76
N GLU A 9 -12.64 -30.64 -26.66
CA GLU A 9 -13.31 -31.37 -27.75
C GLU A 9 -13.62 -30.46 -28.94
N ARG A 10 -14.06 -29.23 -28.67
CA ARG A 10 -14.60 -28.33 -29.71
C ARG A 10 -13.99 -26.93 -29.60
N PRO A 11 -12.73 -26.74 -30.05
CA PRO A 11 -12.08 -25.43 -30.03
C PRO A 11 -12.86 -24.44 -30.93
N ARG A 12 -13.21 -23.28 -30.38
CA ARG A 12 -13.97 -22.24 -31.09
C ARG A 12 -13.86 -20.88 -30.39
N ASN A 13 -14.39 -19.85 -31.06
CA ASN A 13 -14.53 -18.52 -30.50
C ASN A 13 -15.90 -18.36 -29.83
N PHE A 14 -15.92 -17.72 -28.67
CA PHE A 14 -17.13 -17.39 -27.92
C PHE A 14 -17.26 -15.88 -27.73
N GLU A 15 -18.49 -15.38 -27.76
CA GLU A 15 -18.81 -14.06 -27.24
C GLU A 15 -19.20 -14.22 -25.77
N VAL A 16 -18.39 -13.64 -24.89
CA VAL A 16 -18.49 -13.84 -23.43
C VAL A 16 -18.58 -12.48 -22.76
N ARG A 17 -19.41 -12.38 -21.72
CA ARG A 17 -19.51 -11.17 -20.89
C ARG A 17 -18.29 -11.06 -19.99
N PHE A 18 -17.84 -9.84 -19.71
CA PHE A 18 -16.81 -9.63 -18.70
C PHE A 18 -17.35 -10.04 -17.32
N GLY A 19 -16.50 -10.67 -16.52
CA GLY A 19 -16.86 -11.24 -15.22
C GLY A 19 -17.35 -12.68 -15.25
N THR A 20 -17.70 -13.25 -16.42
CA THR A 20 -18.06 -14.67 -16.51
C THR A 20 -16.88 -15.56 -16.10
N PRO A 21 -17.05 -16.54 -15.20
CA PRO A 21 -15.98 -17.47 -14.83
C PRO A 21 -15.46 -18.24 -16.05
N MET A 22 -14.14 -18.46 -16.14
CA MET A 22 -13.53 -19.22 -17.25
C MET A 22 -14.10 -20.64 -17.34
N ARG A 23 -14.42 -21.26 -16.19
CA ARG A 23 -15.09 -22.56 -16.08
C ARG A 23 -16.32 -22.68 -16.98
N ASP A 24 -17.23 -21.70 -16.93
CA ASP A 24 -18.48 -21.73 -17.71
C ASP A 24 -18.20 -21.77 -19.21
N VAL A 25 -17.18 -21.03 -19.65
CA VAL A 25 -16.77 -20.98 -21.06
C VAL A 25 -16.08 -22.29 -21.48
N ILE A 26 -15.23 -22.85 -20.61
CA ILE A 26 -14.49 -24.09 -20.85
C ILE A 26 -15.45 -25.28 -20.96
N VAL A 27 -16.50 -25.34 -20.13
CA VAL A 27 -17.53 -26.38 -20.19
C VAL A 27 -18.20 -26.42 -21.56
N LEU A 28 -18.48 -25.25 -22.17
CA LEU A 28 -19.07 -25.16 -23.51
C LEU A 28 -18.14 -25.71 -24.62
N ALA A 29 -16.82 -25.68 -24.40
CA ALA A 29 -15.83 -26.24 -25.32
C ALA A 29 -15.56 -27.74 -25.09
N GLY A 30 -15.95 -28.27 -23.91
CA GLY A 30 -15.73 -29.66 -23.51
C GLY A 30 -14.26 -29.95 -23.19
N ALA A 31 -13.77 -29.53 -22.02
CA ALA A 31 -12.42 -29.88 -21.57
C ALA A 31 -12.26 -31.39 -21.40
N LYS A 32 -11.13 -31.93 -21.87
CA LYS A 32 -10.84 -33.36 -21.75
C LYS A 32 -10.34 -33.71 -20.34
N PRO A 33 -10.48 -34.96 -19.89
CA PRO A 33 -10.17 -35.36 -18.51
C PRO A 33 -8.70 -35.21 -18.12
N ASP A 34 -7.77 -35.22 -19.08
CA ASP A 34 -6.32 -35.08 -18.89
C ASP A 34 -5.87 -33.61 -18.80
N THR A 35 -6.80 -32.69 -18.57
CA THR A 35 -6.50 -31.26 -18.41
C THR A 35 -5.83 -31.00 -17.06
N ASP A 36 -4.68 -30.34 -17.07
CA ASP A 36 -3.88 -30.06 -15.87
C ASP A 36 -3.76 -28.57 -15.54
N ARG A 37 -3.95 -27.69 -16.51
CA ARG A 37 -3.79 -26.24 -16.33
C ARG A 37 -4.65 -25.43 -17.29
N ILE A 38 -4.94 -24.19 -16.90
CA ILE A 38 -5.61 -23.19 -17.73
C ILE A 38 -4.65 -22.04 -17.94
N ILE A 39 -4.48 -21.61 -19.18
CA ILE A 39 -3.60 -20.51 -19.54
C ILE A 39 -4.45 -19.39 -20.12
N MET A 40 -4.42 -18.22 -19.50
CA MET A 40 -5.03 -17.01 -20.07
C MET A 40 -4.04 -16.38 -21.05
N GLY A 41 -4.39 -16.38 -22.32
CA GLY A 41 -3.57 -15.88 -23.43
C GLY A 41 -3.15 -16.99 -24.39
N GLY A 42 -2.01 -16.80 -25.04
CA GLY A 42 -1.42 -17.77 -25.98
C GLY A 42 -0.39 -18.68 -25.32
N PRO A 43 0.14 -19.67 -26.06
CA PRO A 43 1.11 -20.64 -25.54
C PRO A 43 2.45 -20.01 -25.11
N MET A 44 2.82 -18.87 -25.73
CA MET A 44 4.08 -18.18 -25.44
C MET A 44 3.93 -17.06 -24.39
N MET A 45 2.81 -16.32 -24.48
CA MET A 45 2.58 -15.08 -23.72
C MET A 45 1.65 -15.26 -22.53
N GLY A 46 0.92 -16.37 -22.49
CA GLY A 46 -0.13 -16.56 -21.52
C GLY A 46 0.37 -16.77 -20.11
N TYR A 47 -0.52 -16.55 -19.16
CA TYR A 47 -0.29 -16.79 -17.75
C TYR A 47 -1.05 -18.03 -17.31
N ALA A 48 -0.37 -18.91 -16.56
CA ALA A 48 -1.04 -20.02 -15.91
C ALA A 48 -1.98 -19.46 -14.83
N MET A 49 -3.25 -19.81 -14.92
CA MET A 49 -4.27 -19.36 -13.99
C MET A 49 -4.26 -20.25 -12.74
N PRO A 50 -4.49 -19.69 -11.55
CA PRO A 50 -4.52 -20.44 -10.30
C PRO A 50 -5.72 -21.41 -10.22
N GLY A 51 -6.75 -21.21 -11.05
CA GLY A 51 -7.94 -22.04 -11.13
C GLY A 51 -8.83 -21.62 -12.29
N ASP A 52 -9.97 -22.30 -12.43
CA ASP A 52 -10.99 -22.09 -13.48
C ASP A 52 -12.08 -21.06 -13.09
N GLU A 53 -12.19 -20.73 -11.81
CA GLU A 53 -13.12 -19.71 -11.29
C GLU A 53 -12.70 -18.27 -11.57
N VAL A 54 -11.55 -18.06 -12.23
CA VAL A 54 -11.09 -16.70 -12.58
C VAL A 54 -12.04 -16.06 -13.59
N PRO A 55 -12.43 -14.79 -13.42
CA PRO A 55 -13.30 -14.13 -14.37
C PRO A 55 -12.60 -13.83 -15.70
N VAL A 56 -13.37 -13.90 -16.79
CA VAL A 56 -13.00 -13.36 -18.10
C VAL A 56 -12.97 -11.83 -17.99
N VAL A 57 -11.81 -11.25 -18.28
CA VAL A 57 -11.59 -9.79 -18.24
C VAL A 57 -11.32 -9.25 -19.64
N LYS A 58 -11.20 -7.93 -19.77
CA LYS A 58 -10.90 -7.27 -21.05
C LYS A 58 -9.60 -7.76 -21.71
N ALA A 59 -8.64 -8.20 -20.91
CA ALA A 59 -7.36 -8.74 -21.38
C ALA A 59 -7.44 -10.23 -21.81
N THR A 60 -8.54 -10.92 -21.53
CA THR A 60 -8.71 -12.34 -21.85
C THR A 60 -9.04 -12.51 -23.33
N ASN A 61 -8.01 -12.62 -24.16
CA ASN A 61 -8.17 -12.85 -25.60
C ASN A 61 -8.38 -14.34 -25.92
N CYS A 62 -7.68 -15.21 -25.19
CA CYS A 62 -7.70 -16.66 -25.38
C CYS A 62 -7.67 -17.36 -24.02
N ILE A 63 -8.40 -18.47 -23.91
CA ILE A 63 -8.34 -19.42 -22.79
C ILE A 63 -7.80 -20.72 -23.39
N LEU A 64 -6.56 -21.03 -23.07
CA LEU A 64 -5.86 -22.19 -23.58
C LEU A 64 -5.86 -23.27 -22.51
N VAL A 65 -6.56 -24.36 -22.78
CA VAL A 65 -6.67 -25.51 -21.88
C VAL A 65 -5.47 -26.41 -22.12
N GLY A 66 -4.63 -26.59 -21.11
CA GLY A 66 -3.40 -27.36 -21.20
C GLY A 66 -3.57 -28.81 -20.75
N SER A 67 -2.70 -29.67 -21.27
CA SER A 67 -2.50 -31.03 -20.80
C SER A 67 -1.00 -31.37 -20.86
N PRO A 68 -0.52 -32.37 -20.11
CA PRO A 68 0.88 -32.79 -20.19
C PRO A 68 1.30 -33.30 -21.57
N THR A 69 0.34 -33.72 -22.40
CA THR A 69 0.57 -34.17 -23.78
C THR A 69 0.80 -33.01 -24.73
N LEU A 70 0.07 -31.90 -24.56
CA LEU A 70 0.25 -30.68 -25.37
C LEU A 70 1.38 -29.80 -24.86
N PHE A 71 1.53 -29.72 -23.54
CA PHE A 71 2.51 -28.92 -22.82
C PHE A 71 3.31 -29.84 -21.90
N PRO A 72 4.30 -30.58 -22.44
CA PRO A 72 5.16 -31.41 -21.61
C PRO A 72 5.89 -30.55 -20.57
N PRO A 73 6.16 -31.10 -19.37
CA PRO A 73 6.86 -30.35 -18.34
C PRO A 73 8.20 -29.85 -18.88
N PRO A 74 8.53 -28.57 -18.64
CA PRO A 74 9.79 -28.05 -19.10
C PRO A 74 10.92 -28.84 -18.42
N PRO A 75 11.89 -29.31 -19.20
CA PRO A 75 13.09 -29.94 -18.66
C PRO A 75 13.89 -28.92 -17.82
N PRO A 76 14.77 -29.39 -16.92
CA PRO A 76 15.45 -28.52 -15.97
C PRO A 76 16.29 -27.44 -16.66
N GLU A 77 16.33 -26.26 -16.04
CA GLU A 77 17.20 -25.15 -16.46
C GLU A 77 18.66 -25.58 -16.38
N MET A 78 19.39 -25.33 -17.47
CA MET A 78 20.84 -25.54 -17.54
C MET A 78 21.56 -24.19 -17.45
N PRO A 79 22.84 -24.16 -17.04
CA PRO A 79 23.63 -22.93 -17.03
C PRO A 79 23.71 -22.28 -18.42
N CYS A 80 23.68 -20.94 -18.44
CA CYS A 80 23.81 -20.16 -19.67
C CYS A 80 25.20 -20.36 -20.31
N ILE A 81 25.22 -20.80 -21.58
CA ILE A 81 26.46 -21.01 -22.35
C ILE A 81 26.89 -19.79 -23.20
N ARG A 82 26.20 -18.65 -23.06
CA ARG A 82 26.47 -17.40 -23.80
C ARG A 82 26.46 -17.55 -25.33
N CYS A 83 25.53 -18.34 -25.87
CA CYS A 83 25.43 -18.61 -27.31
C CYS A 83 24.91 -17.44 -28.16
N GLY A 84 24.28 -16.42 -27.55
CA GLY A 84 23.78 -15.24 -28.25
C GLY A 84 22.46 -15.42 -29.03
N GLU A 85 21.88 -16.63 -29.05
CA GLU A 85 20.67 -16.91 -29.85
C GLU A 85 19.44 -16.11 -29.39
N CYS A 86 19.35 -15.85 -28.09
CA CYS A 86 18.30 -15.02 -27.50
C CYS A 86 18.26 -13.59 -28.07
N ALA A 87 19.40 -12.99 -28.41
CA ALA A 87 19.46 -11.64 -28.97
C ALA A 87 18.97 -11.64 -30.43
N LYS A 88 19.37 -12.64 -31.23
CA LYS A 88 18.94 -12.76 -32.63
C LYS A 88 17.43 -12.99 -32.79
N ALA A 89 16.82 -13.71 -31.85
CA ALA A 89 15.39 -14.02 -31.87
C ALA A 89 14.52 -12.89 -31.28
N CYS A 90 15.12 -11.82 -30.74
CA CYS A 90 14.36 -10.76 -30.10
C CYS A 90 13.69 -9.86 -31.16
N PRO A 91 12.35 -9.74 -31.18
CA PRO A 91 11.65 -8.92 -32.18
C PRO A 91 11.79 -7.40 -31.95
N VAL A 92 12.36 -7.00 -30.82
CA VAL A 92 12.57 -5.60 -30.41
C VAL A 92 14.05 -5.26 -30.24
N ASP A 93 14.95 -6.11 -30.74
CA ASP A 93 16.40 -5.89 -30.79
C ASP A 93 17.06 -5.55 -29.44
N LEU A 94 16.56 -6.14 -28.35
CA LEU A 94 17.15 -6.02 -27.01
C LEU A 94 18.36 -6.94 -26.81
N GLN A 95 18.99 -6.86 -25.63
CA GLN A 95 20.05 -7.78 -25.19
C GLN A 95 19.57 -8.69 -24.04
N PRO A 96 18.77 -9.75 -24.31
CA PRO A 96 18.22 -10.64 -23.28
C PRO A 96 19.29 -11.28 -22.38
N PHE A 97 20.45 -11.59 -22.94
CA PHE A 97 21.55 -12.19 -22.19
C PHE A 97 21.99 -11.32 -21.00
N GLU A 98 22.31 -10.04 -21.23
CA GLU A 98 22.75 -9.11 -20.19
C GLU A 98 21.62 -8.83 -19.19
N MET A 99 20.41 -8.59 -19.72
CA MET A 99 19.21 -8.38 -18.91
C MET A 99 18.95 -9.55 -17.96
N TYR A 100 19.17 -10.79 -18.39
CA TYR A 100 18.98 -11.98 -17.56
C TYR A 100 19.99 -12.02 -16.42
N TRP A 101 21.26 -11.75 -16.69
CA TRP A 101 22.28 -11.73 -15.65
C TRP A 101 22.00 -10.67 -14.59
N PHE A 102 21.61 -9.46 -14.99
CA PHE A 102 21.25 -8.40 -14.04
C PHE A 102 19.96 -8.70 -13.28
N SER A 103 18.94 -9.25 -13.95
CA SER A 103 17.68 -9.66 -13.32
C SER A 103 17.89 -10.77 -12.30
N ARG A 104 18.68 -11.80 -12.66
CA ARG A 104 19.01 -12.93 -11.78
C ARG A 104 19.86 -12.51 -10.59
N ALA A 105 20.78 -11.57 -10.78
CA ALA A 105 21.61 -11.01 -9.71
C ALA A 105 20.87 -9.95 -8.87
N LYS A 106 19.60 -9.63 -9.17
CA LYS A 106 18.82 -8.57 -8.52
C LYS A 106 19.46 -7.17 -8.62
N ILE A 107 20.26 -6.94 -9.67
CA ILE A 107 20.90 -5.65 -9.97
C ILE A 107 19.97 -4.88 -10.92
N PHE A 108 18.85 -4.39 -10.39
CA PHE A 108 17.79 -3.81 -11.21
C PHE A 108 18.16 -2.49 -11.91
N GLY A 109 19.04 -1.68 -11.31
CA GLY A 109 19.49 -0.43 -11.95
C GLY A 109 20.14 -0.67 -13.32
N LYS A 110 21.04 -1.66 -13.39
CA LYS A 110 21.62 -2.09 -14.67
C LYS A 110 20.60 -2.73 -15.61
N ALA A 111 19.66 -3.52 -15.08
CA ALA A 111 18.61 -4.08 -15.92
C ALA A 111 17.78 -2.98 -16.61
N GLN A 112 17.51 -1.86 -15.93
CA GLN A 112 16.86 -0.68 -16.52
C GLN A 112 17.72 0.02 -17.58
N GLU A 113 19.03 0.17 -17.33
CA GLU A 113 19.97 0.70 -18.34
C GLU A 113 19.98 -0.11 -19.63
N TYR A 114 19.72 -1.42 -19.53
CA TYR A 114 19.55 -2.34 -20.67
C TYR A 114 18.10 -2.41 -21.19
N HIS A 115 17.30 -1.37 -20.96
CA HIS A 115 15.97 -1.23 -21.55
C HIS A 115 14.99 -2.35 -21.16
N LEU A 116 15.06 -2.84 -19.92
CA LEU A 116 14.17 -3.92 -19.43
C LEU A 116 12.68 -3.63 -19.64
N PHE A 117 12.25 -2.37 -19.53
CA PHE A 117 10.85 -1.99 -19.71
C PHE A 117 10.36 -2.03 -21.16
N ASP A 118 11.27 -1.98 -22.14
CA ASP A 118 10.94 -2.09 -23.57
C ASP A 118 10.68 -3.56 -23.97
N CYS A 119 11.02 -4.52 -23.10
CA CYS A 119 10.73 -5.93 -23.33
C CYS A 119 9.22 -6.17 -23.34
N ILE A 120 8.66 -6.58 -24.48
CA ILE A 120 7.23 -6.93 -24.62
C ILE A 120 6.88 -8.34 -24.11
N GLU A 121 7.82 -9.00 -23.42
CA GLU A 121 7.64 -10.33 -22.82
C GLU A 121 7.30 -11.47 -23.80
N CYS A 122 7.60 -11.28 -25.10
CA CYS A 122 7.22 -12.17 -26.23
C CYS A 122 7.52 -13.68 -26.08
N GLY A 123 8.43 -14.08 -25.19
CA GLY A 123 8.82 -15.49 -25.01
C GLY A 123 9.82 -16.03 -26.03
N CYS A 124 10.09 -15.31 -27.14
CA CYS A 124 10.97 -15.80 -28.21
C CYS A 124 12.37 -16.18 -27.70
N CYS A 125 12.95 -15.38 -26.82
CA CYS A 125 14.28 -15.61 -26.26
C CYS A 125 14.35 -16.88 -25.39
N ALA A 126 13.29 -17.17 -24.62
CA ALA A 126 13.22 -18.36 -23.78
C ALA A 126 13.05 -19.63 -24.63
N PHE A 127 12.24 -19.55 -25.68
CA PHE A 127 11.97 -20.68 -26.58
C PHE A 127 13.22 -21.14 -27.36
N VAL A 128 14.03 -20.21 -27.88
CA VAL A 128 15.25 -20.55 -28.63
C VAL A 128 16.44 -20.90 -27.74
N CYS A 129 16.32 -20.77 -26.41
CA CYS A 129 17.44 -20.96 -25.50
C CYS A 129 17.86 -22.44 -25.44
N PRO A 130 19.09 -22.81 -25.83
CA PRO A 130 19.54 -24.20 -25.74
C PRO A 130 19.67 -24.68 -24.29
N SER A 131 19.93 -23.76 -23.37
CA SER A 131 19.96 -24.01 -21.92
C SER A 131 18.58 -24.03 -21.27
N ARG A 132 17.51 -23.77 -22.04
CA ARG A 132 16.11 -23.78 -21.59
C ARG A 132 15.84 -22.88 -20.38
N ILE A 133 16.53 -21.73 -20.35
CA ILE A 133 16.38 -20.73 -19.31
C ILE A 133 15.05 -19.99 -19.52
N PRO A 134 14.18 -19.89 -18.50
CA PRO A 134 12.92 -19.15 -18.58
C PRO A 134 13.16 -17.63 -18.49
N LEU A 135 13.81 -17.06 -19.51
CA LEU A 135 14.28 -15.67 -19.53
C LEU A 135 13.16 -14.66 -19.21
N VAL A 136 11.96 -14.87 -19.77
CA VAL A 136 10.81 -13.96 -19.56
C VAL A 136 10.35 -13.93 -18.11
N ASP A 137 10.42 -15.04 -17.38
CA ASP A 137 10.01 -15.07 -15.98
C ASP A 137 10.94 -14.23 -15.11
N TYR A 138 12.25 -14.24 -15.40
CA TYR A 138 13.22 -13.35 -14.75
C TYR A 138 12.96 -11.88 -15.05
N TYR A 139 12.55 -11.54 -16.28
CA TYR A 139 12.22 -10.15 -16.65
C TYR A 139 10.94 -9.68 -15.97
N ARG A 140 9.89 -10.52 -15.93
CA ARG A 140 8.65 -10.25 -15.20
C ARG A 140 8.91 -10.03 -13.72
N PHE A 141 9.72 -10.89 -13.12
CA PHE A 141 10.18 -10.73 -11.74
C PHE A 141 10.91 -9.38 -11.56
N ALA A 142 11.89 -9.07 -12.41
CA ALA A 142 12.63 -7.81 -12.29
C ALA A 142 11.74 -6.57 -12.46
N LYS A 143 10.82 -6.55 -13.42
CA LYS A 143 9.87 -5.45 -13.62
C LYS A 143 8.94 -5.26 -12.42
N SER A 144 8.36 -6.36 -11.92
CA SER A 144 7.45 -6.30 -10.76
C SER A 144 8.16 -5.82 -9.50
N GLU A 145 9.39 -6.27 -9.25
CA GLU A 145 10.22 -5.79 -8.15
C GLU A 145 10.59 -4.31 -8.28
N ILE A 146 10.89 -3.82 -9.48
CA ILE A 146 11.15 -2.40 -9.72
C ILE A 146 9.90 -1.58 -9.39
N TRP A 147 8.73 -1.97 -9.92
CA TRP A 147 7.49 -1.26 -9.63
C TRP A 147 7.12 -1.30 -8.15
N ALA A 148 7.34 -2.41 -7.45
CA ALA A 148 7.12 -2.49 -6.01
C ALA A 148 7.99 -1.48 -5.25
N ARG A 149 9.29 -1.38 -5.60
CA ARG A 149 10.21 -0.41 -4.99
C ARG A 149 9.83 1.04 -5.30
N GLU A 150 9.36 1.31 -6.51
CA GLU A 150 8.88 2.64 -6.89
C GLU A 150 7.63 3.03 -6.08
N GLN A 151 6.66 2.12 -5.96
CA GLN A 151 5.45 2.36 -5.16
C GLN A 151 5.77 2.57 -3.68
N GLU A 152 6.70 1.80 -3.10
CA GLU A 152 7.17 1.99 -1.72
C GLU A 152 7.84 3.35 -1.54
N LYS A 153 8.66 3.77 -2.51
CA LYS A 153 9.33 5.07 -2.49
C LYS A 153 8.32 6.21 -2.58
N GLU A 154 7.37 6.15 -3.52
CA GLU A 154 6.30 7.15 -3.68
C GLU A 154 5.43 7.25 -2.42
N ALA A 155 5.10 6.11 -1.80
CA ALA A 155 4.37 6.07 -0.54
C ALA A 155 5.16 6.73 0.60
N ALA A 156 6.47 6.47 0.68
CA ALA A 156 7.35 7.08 1.68
C ALA A 156 7.50 8.60 1.47
N ASP A 157 7.67 9.05 0.22
CA ASP A 157 7.76 10.48 -0.12
C ASP A 157 6.44 11.19 0.20
N THR A 158 5.29 10.59 -0.18
CA THR A 158 3.96 11.12 0.17
C THR A 158 3.75 11.20 1.69
N ALA A 159 4.21 10.21 2.44
CA ALA A 159 4.13 10.21 3.90
C ALA A 159 5.01 11.31 4.52
N ARG A 160 6.21 11.54 3.96
CA ARG A 160 7.10 12.62 4.38
C ARG A 160 6.47 13.99 4.15
N GLU A 161 5.91 14.24 2.98
CA GLU A 161 5.22 15.49 2.64
C GLU A 161 4.04 15.76 3.59
N ARG A 162 3.23 14.73 3.90
CA ARG A 162 2.13 14.84 4.88
C ARG A 162 2.63 15.20 6.28
N TYR A 163 3.76 14.62 6.69
CA TYR A 163 4.36 14.89 8.00
C TYR A 163 4.91 16.32 8.09
N GLU A 164 5.64 16.77 7.06
CA GLU A 164 6.17 18.13 6.95
C GLU A 164 5.04 19.17 6.97
N PHE A 165 3.93 18.92 6.25
CA PHE A 165 2.76 19.81 6.27
C PHE A 165 2.12 19.91 7.66
N ARG A 166 2.03 18.79 8.38
CA ARG A 166 1.51 18.76 9.76
C ARG A 166 2.39 19.56 10.72
N LEU A 167 3.71 19.39 10.63
CA LEU A 167 4.68 20.15 11.43
C LEU A 167 4.56 21.66 11.18
N ALA A 168 4.49 22.07 9.91
CA ALA A 168 4.35 23.47 9.54
C ALA A 168 3.05 24.09 10.10
N ARG A 169 1.94 23.33 10.08
CA ARG A 169 0.68 23.77 10.69
C ARG A 169 0.82 23.92 12.22
N GLU A 170 1.44 22.95 12.88
CA GLU A 170 1.62 22.98 14.33
C GLU A 170 2.54 24.12 14.76
N GLU A 171 3.60 24.40 14.00
CA GLU A 171 4.51 25.53 14.23
C GLU A 171 3.78 26.87 14.07
N ARG A 172 2.96 27.03 13.03
CA ARG A 172 2.12 28.23 12.85
C ARG A 172 1.14 28.41 14.01
N GLU A 173 0.45 27.34 14.43
CA GLU A 173 -0.48 27.40 15.56
C GLU A 173 0.24 27.72 16.88
N LYS A 174 1.45 27.17 17.11
CA LYS A 174 2.29 27.50 18.28
C LYS A 174 2.77 28.95 18.25
N ALA A 175 3.22 29.45 17.09
CA ALA A 175 3.65 30.83 16.92
C ALA A 175 2.49 31.82 17.14
N GLU A 176 1.31 31.54 16.58
CA GLU A 176 0.10 32.35 16.81
C GLU A 176 -0.33 32.34 18.29
N LYS A 177 -0.29 31.17 18.96
CA LYS A 177 -0.59 31.06 20.40
C LYS A 177 0.44 31.83 21.23
N ALA A 178 1.73 31.71 20.92
CA ALA A 178 2.80 32.43 21.61
C ALA A 178 2.66 33.96 21.42
N ALA A 179 2.35 34.43 20.20
CA ALA A 179 2.11 35.83 19.91
C ALA A 179 0.89 36.38 20.67
N LYS A 180 -0.22 35.62 20.73
CA LYS A 180 -1.41 35.98 21.52
C LYS A 180 -1.11 36.05 23.02
N LEU A 181 -0.32 35.12 23.55
CA LEU A 181 0.08 35.13 24.97
C LEU A 181 1.03 36.30 25.28
N ALA A 182 1.98 36.60 24.39
CA ALA A 182 2.88 37.74 24.53
C ALA A 182 2.13 39.07 24.48
N ALA A 183 1.17 39.22 23.56
CA ALA A 183 0.31 40.40 23.48
C ALA A 183 -0.53 40.59 24.75
N LYS A 184 -1.17 39.51 25.24
CA LYS A 184 -1.93 39.54 26.51
C LYS A 184 -1.03 39.86 27.71
N ALA A 185 0.19 39.32 27.76
CA ALA A 185 1.15 39.62 28.83
C ALA A 185 1.63 41.07 28.78
N ALA A 186 1.88 41.62 27.59
CA ALA A 186 2.23 43.03 27.39
C ALA A 186 1.09 43.97 27.81
N GLU A 187 -0.15 43.68 27.41
CA GLU A 187 -1.33 44.42 27.85
C GLU A 187 -1.53 44.36 29.36
N THR A 188 -1.34 43.18 29.97
CA THR A 188 -1.47 43.01 31.43
C THR A 188 -0.38 43.79 32.17
N LYS A 189 0.87 43.76 31.69
CA LYS A 189 1.96 44.59 32.23
C LYS A 189 1.68 46.08 32.08
N ALA A 190 1.15 46.52 30.93
CA ALA A 190 0.78 47.91 30.71
C ALA A 190 -0.36 48.36 31.64
N LYS A 191 -1.38 47.51 31.86
CA LYS A 191 -2.47 47.76 32.82
C LYS A 191 -1.97 47.81 34.27
N LEU A 192 -1.05 46.91 34.65
CA LEU A 192 -0.42 46.91 35.98
C LEU A 192 0.44 48.15 36.19
N ALA A 193 1.23 48.57 35.20
CA ALA A 193 2.03 49.80 35.26
C ALA A 193 1.16 51.06 35.36
N GLN A 194 0.01 51.09 34.68
CA GLN A 194 -0.98 52.16 34.83
C GLN A 194 -1.65 52.15 36.22
N GLN A 195 -1.93 50.97 36.78
CA GLN A 195 -2.47 50.83 38.14
C GLN A 195 -1.44 51.21 39.21
N GLU A 196 -0.16 50.92 39.00
CA GLU A 196 0.93 51.34 39.89
C GLU A 196 1.20 52.84 39.76
N ALA A 197 1.10 53.43 38.57
CA ALA A 197 1.16 54.87 38.36
C ALA A 197 -0.06 55.60 39.00
N ALA A 198 -1.25 55.00 38.96
CA ALA A 198 -2.43 55.51 39.66
C ALA A 198 -2.31 55.38 41.19
N LYS A 199 -1.75 54.27 41.69
CA LYS A 199 -1.47 54.09 43.13
C LYS A 199 -0.32 54.96 43.65
N ALA A 200 0.63 55.36 42.81
CA ALA A 200 1.70 56.28 43.18
C ALA A 200 1.23 57.75 43.25
N ALA A 201 0.09 58.09 42.63
CA ALA A 201 -0.54 59.40 42.73
C ALA A 201 -1.42 59.56 44.00
N GLU A 202 -1.80 58.47 44.67
CA GLU A 202 -2.52 58.46 45.94
C GLU A 202 -1.61 57.94 47.07
N GLY A 203 -0.73 58.79 47.60
CA GLY A 203 0.00 58.46 48.83
C GLY A 203 -0.86 58.68 50.07
N THR A 204 -1.18 57.64 50.85
CA THR A 204 -0.75 57.47 52.26
C THR A 204 -1.32 56.22 52.95
N ALA A 205 -0.46 55.65 53.83
CA ALA A 205 -0.69 54.75 54.96
C ALA A 205 -0.88 53.23 54.73
N ALA A 206 0.09 52.47 55.25
CA ALA A 206 -0.03 51.07 55.66
C ALA A 206 -0.31 51.02 57.19
N PRO A 207 -0.52 49.85 57.85
CA PRO A 207 -0.77 48.49 57.33
C PRO A 207 -1.97 47.78 58.02
N THR A 208 -2.60 46.80 57.37
CA THR A 208 -3.21 45.65 58.09
C THR A 208 -3.41 44.47 57.13
N PRO A 209 -3.06 43.23 57.53
CA PRO A 209 -3.15 42.07 56.66
C PRO A 209 -4.56 41.52 56.75
N THR A 210 -5.27 41.31 55.64
CA THR A 210 -6.40 40.35 55.63
C THR A 210 -6.92 40.07 54.22
N ALA A 211 -7.19 38.78 54.00
CA ALA A 211 -8.18 38.25 53.05
C ALA A 211 -7.91 38.31 51.53
N GLY A 212 -6.72 38.70 51.07
CA GLY A 212 -6.38 38.64 49.63
C GLY A 212 -5.86 37.28 49.15
N ASP A 213 -5.06 36.60 49.97
CA ASP A 213 -4.33 35.40 49.56
C ASP A 213 -5.14 34.10 49.71
N ASP A 214 -6.09 34.06 50.65
CA ASP A 214 -6.94 32.89 50.86
C ASP A 214 -8.03 32.79 49.79
N ALA A 215 -8.57 33.93 49.32
CA ALA A 215 -9.51 33.96 48.20
C ALA A 215 -8.86 33.53 46.88
N LYS A 216 -7.58 33.90 46.65
CA LYS A 216 -6.82 33.46 45.47
C LYS A 216 -6.46 31.98 45.53
N LYS A 217 -6.07 31.45 46.70
CA LYS A 217 -5.81 30.02 46.90
C LYS A 217 -7.08 29.17 46.72
N ALA A 218 -8.23 29.64 47.18
CA ALA A 218 -9.52 28.95 47.00
C ALA A 218 -9.96 28.91 45.52
N LEU A 219 -9.74 30.00 44.76
CA LEU A 219 -10.03 30.05 43.32
C LEU A 219 -9.07 29.18 42.49
N ILE A 220 -7.78 29.11 42.87
CA ILE A 220 -6.79 28.23 42.21
C ILE A 220 -7.09 26.75 42.50
N ALA A 221 -7.52 26.40 43.72
CA ALA A 221 -7.95 25.05 44.08
C ALA A 221 -9.21 24.63 43.30
N ALA A 222 -10.23 25.50 43.24
CA ALA A 222 -11.45 25.23 42.47
C ALA A 222 -11.20 25.14 40.95
N ALA A 223 -10.21 25.87 40.42
CA ALA A 223 -9.78 25.77 39.03
C ALA A 223 -9.00 24.48 38.73
N MET A 224 -8.15 24.01 39.65
CA MET A 224 -7.45 22.72 39.52
C MET A 224 -8.40 21.52 39.60
N GLU A 225 -9.48 21.63 40.37
CA GLU A 225 -10.51 20.57 40.47
C GLU A 225 -11.38 20.50 39.21
N ARG A 226 -11.76 21.66 38.64
CA ARG A 226 -12.41 21.73 37.31
C ARG A 226 -11.49 21.26 36.18
N ALA A 227 -10.19 21.51 36.26
CA ALA A 227 -9.22 21.02 35.28
C ALA A 227 -9.00 19.51 35.38
N LYS A 228 -9.04 18.92 36.58
CA LYS A 228 -9.04 17.44 36.76
C LYS A 228 -10.31 16.79 36.21
N GLN A 229 -11.46 17.47 36.33
CA GLN A 229 -12.73 17.01 35.73
C GLN A 229 -12.76 17.15 34.20
N GLN A 230 -11.98 18.07 33.61
CA GLN A 230 -11.84 18.23 32.15
C GLN A 230 -10.68 17.42 31.55
N ALA A 231 -9.72 16.97 32.37
CA ALA A 231 -8.64 16.06 31.97
C ALA A 231 -9.13 14.61 31.80
N ALA A 232 -10.33 14.28 32.28
CA ALA A 232 -11.11 13.17 31.74
C ALA A 232 -11.67 13.63 30.39
N ALA A 233 -10.87 13.45 29.33
CA ALA A 233 -11.33 13.64 27.95
C ALA A 233 -12.68 12.93 27.79
N PRO A 234 -13.72 13.59 27.25
CA PRO A 234 -14.99 12.93 27.00
C PRO A 234 -14.72 11.80 26.01
N LEU A 235 -14.79 10.56 26.50
CA LEU A 235 -14.90 9.39 25.64
C LEU A 235 -16.22 9.56 24.88
N ASN A 236 -16.17 9.62 23.55
CA ASN A 236 -17.35 9.61 22.67
C ASN A 236 -18.03 8.23 22.68
N THR A 237 -18.34 7.71 23.87
CA THR A 237 -18.94 6.39 24.10
C THR A 237 -20.30 6.48 24.81
N GLU A 238 -20.65 7.65 25.35
CA GLU A 238 -21.80 7.77 26.25
C GLU A 238 -23.14 8.09 25.53
N ASN A 239 -23.14 8.37 24.23
CA ASN A 239 -24.36 8.56 23.42
C ASN A 239 -24.24 7.89 22.03
N LEU A 240 -24.06 6.56 22.02
CA LEU A 240 -24.03 5.76 20.79
C LEU A 240 -25.38 5.08 20.56
N THR A 241 -25.87 5.13 19.32
CA THR A 241 -27.07 4.38 18.90
C THR A 241 -26.85 2.86 19.01
N PRO A 242 -27.90 2.04 19.13
CA PRO A 242 -27.77 0.58 19.30
C PRO A 242 -26.91 -0.07 18.20
N ASP A 243 -27.00 0.42 16.97
CA ASP A 243 -26.23 -0.08 15.82
C ASP A 243 -24.73 0.24 15.95
N GLN A 244 -24.38 1.40 16.52
CA GLN A 244 -22.98 1.78 16.73
C GLN A 244 -22.35 0.95 17.86
N GLN A 245 -23.12 0.59 18.88
CA GLN A 245 -22.66 -0.32 19.94
C GLN A 245 -22.42 -1.73 19.41
N ALA A 246 -23.28 -2.22 18.51
CA ALA A 246 -23.11 -3.51 17.85
C ALA A 246 -21.84 -3.55 16.97
N GLN A 247 -21.55 -2.47 16.25
CA GLN A 247 -20.32 -2.37 15.43
C GLN A 247 -19.04 -2.34 16.28
N ILE A 248 -19.08 -1.68 17.44
CA ILE A 248 -17.94 -1.66 18.37
C ILE A 248 -17.72 -3.05 18.98
N ALA A 249 -18.78 -3.72 19.41
CA ALA A 249 -18.70 -5.08 19.95
C ALA A 249 -18.13 -6.08 18.93
N ASP A 250 -18.54 -5.98 17.66
CA ASP A 250 -18.03 -6.83 16.60
C ASP A 250 -16.55 -6.51 16.28
N ALA A 251 -16.16 -5.22 16.31
CA ALA A 251 -14.77 -4.81 16.14
C ALA A 251 -13.86 -5.29 17.30
N GLU A 252 -14.34 -5.21 18.55
CA GLU A 252 -13.63 -5.71 19.72
C GLU A 252 -13.52 -7.24 19.74
N ALA A 253 -14.57 -7.96 19.32
CA ALA A 253 -14.54 -9.40 19.18
C ALA A 253 -13.48 -9.86 18.16
N ARG A 254 -13.37 -9.17 17.02
CA ARG A 254 -12.31 -9.42 16.03
C ARG A 254 -10.92 -9.11 16.59
N ARG A 255 -10.80 -8.06 17.41
CA ARG A 255 -9.53 -7.67 18.05
C ARG A 255 -9.08 -8.68 19.10
N ALA A 256 -10.01 -9.20 19.90
CA ALA A 256 -9.77 -10.24 20.88
C ALA A 256 -9.35 -11.58 20.23
N GLN A 257 -9.91 -11.90 19.07
CA GLN A 257 -9.50 -13.07 18.28
C GLN A 257 -8.12 -12.90 17.63
N ALA A 258 -7.64 -11.67 17.45
CA ALA A 258 -6.36 -11.35 16.82
C ALA A 258 -5.18 -11.21 17.80
N LEU A 259 -5.41 -11.20 19.12
CA LEU A 259 -4.36 -11.14 20.14
C LEU A 259 -3.96 -12.57 20.55
N PRO A 260 -2.76 -13.06 20.21
CA PRO A 260 -2.25 -14.32 20.75
C PRO A 260 -2.01 -14.17 22.25
N ALA A 261 -2.35 -15.22 23.02
CA ALA A 261 -2.19 -15.28 24.47
C ALA A 261 -0.72 -15.01 24.86
N GLU A 262 -0.45 -13.79 25.32
CA GLU A 262 0.80 -13.46 26.01
C GLU A 262 0.87 -14.25 27.32
N GLY A 263 2.03 -14.89 27.51
CA GLY A 263 2.26 -15.95 28.47
C GLY A 263 2.02 -15.56 29.92
N LYS A 264 1.52 -16.55 30.67
CA LYS A 264 1.74 -16.64 32.12
C LYS A 264 2.95 -17.55 32.34
N GLU A 265 3.81 -17.03 33.22
CA GLU A 265 4.97 -17.61 33.93
C GLU A 265 5.16 -19.14 33.89
#